data_AF-A0A7C3MVX3-F1
#
_entry.id   AF-A0A7C3MVX3-F1
#
_cell.length_a   1.000
_cell.length_b   1.000
_cell.length_c   1.000
_cell.angle_alpha   90.00
_cell.angle_beta   90.00
_cell.angle_gamma   90.00
#
_symmetry.space_group_name_H-M   'P 1'
#
loop_
_entity.id
_entity.type
_entity.pdbx_description
1 polymer ?
#
loop_
_entity_poly.entity_id
_entity_poly.type
_entity_poly.pdbx_seq_one_letter_code
_entity_poly.pdbx_strand_id
1 'polypeptide(L)'
;MDNLLAAGRLSDALPAIQAIRDAGLPVGVAGHRPEVFRWAEDHCHLDFAMCSYYNPIPRHDGPEHRSGCNEAYLPEDRDSMVAQISRLRAPAIHYKVMAAGRNDPRDAFAFVGRHLRPNDAVCVGVFTRDVPDMLARNVALLNQALANTHAC
;
A
#
# COMPACT_ATOMS: atom_id res chain seq x y z
N MET A 1 -6.46 5.57 8.40
CA MET A 1 -7.49 4.54 8.69
C MET A 1 -7.10 3.58 9.81
N ASP A 2 -5.86 3.09 9.89
CA ASP A 2 -5.50 2.00 10.82
C ASP A 2 -5.75 2.30 12.31
N ASN A 3 -5.55 3.54 12.77
CA ASN A 3 -5.88 3.92 14.14
C ASN A 3 -7.40 3.90 14.40
N LEU A 4 -8.22 4.38 13.46
CA LEU A 4 -9.67 4.27 13.54
C LEU A 4 -10.12 2.80 13.58
N LEU A 5 -9.49 1.93 12.78
CA LEU A 5 -9.71 0.49 12.87
C LEU A 5 -9.37 -0.06 14.25
N ALA A 6 -8.18 0.27 14.79
CA ALA A 6 -7.77 -0.20 16.11
C ALA A 6 -8.71 0.27 17.23
N ALA A 7 -9.30 1.45 17.09
CA ALA A 7 -10.26 2.00 18.03
C ALA A 7 -11.73 1.55 17.80
N GLY A 8 -12.02 0.75 16.76
CA GLY A 8 -13.39 0.36 16.41
C GLY A 8 -14.25 1.52 15.87
N ARG A 9 -13.61 2.53 15.28
CA ARG A 9 -14.19 3.82 14.89
C ARG A 9 -14.04 4.13 13.40
N LEU A 10 -14.01 3.13 12.52
CA LEU A 10 -13.86 3.36 11.08
C LEU A 10 -14.97 4.23 10.48
N SER A 11 -16.20 4.10 11.01
CA SER A 11 -17.34 4.93 10.58
C SER A 11 -17.13 6.43 10.80
N ASP A 12 -16.23 6.83 11.69
CA ASP A 12 -15.88 8.24 11.90
C ASP A 12 -15.19 8.86 10.68
N ALA A 13 -14.68 8.05 9.75
CA ALA A 13 -14.12 8.51 8.48
C ALA A 13 -15.18 8.89 7.44
N LEU A 14 -16.43 8.41 7.59
CA LEU A 14 -17.48 8.58 6.57
C LEU A 14 -17.80 10.05 6.26
N PRO A 15 -17.91 10.98 7.24
CA PRO A 15 -18.15 12.38 6.95
C PRO A 15 -17.03 13.02 6.10
N ALA A 16 -15.77 12.67 6.37
CA ALA A 16 -14.64 13.17 5.59
C ALA A 16 -14.66 12.60 4.16
N ILE A 17 -14.96 11.32 4.02
CA ILE A 17 -15.12 10.67 2.71
C ILE A 17 -16.24 11.32 1.90
N GLN A 18 -17.38 11.61 2.53
CA GLN A 18 -18.50 12.29 1.88
C GLN A 18 -18.10 13.71 1.44
N ALA A 19 -17.41 14.46 2.29
CA ALA A 19 -16.94 15.80 1.94
C ALA A 19 -15.97 15.80 0.73
N ILE A 20 -15.08 14.81 0.62
CA ILE A 20 -14.20 14.64 -0.55
C ILE A 20 -15.03 14.38 -1.81
N ARG A 21 -16.05 13.52 -1.70
CA ARG A 21 -16.95 13.19 -2.80
C ARG A 21 -17.78 14.39 -3.25
N ASP A 22 -18.34 15.15 -2.31
CA ASP A 22 -19.16 16.34 -2.60
C ASP A 22 -18.33 17.45 -3.27
N ALA A 23 -17.03 17.49 -3.00
CA ALA A 23 -16.08 18.37 -3.68
C ALA A 23 -15.72 17.89 -5.10
N GLY A 24 -16.24 16.75 -5.56
CA GLY A 24 -15.93 16.16 -6.87
C GLY A 24 -14.50 15.60 -6.97
N LEU A 25 -13.85 15.32 -5.84
CA LEU A 25 -12.50 14.79 -5.78
C LEU A 25 -12.49 13.26 -5.71
N PRO A 26 -11.45 12.58 -6.25
CA PRO A 26 -11.30 11.13 -6.11
C PRO A 26 -11.20 10.70 -4.65
N VAL A 27 -12.04 9.75 -4.26
CA VAL A 27 -12.08 9.17 -2.91
C VAL A 27 -11.12 8.00 -2.84
N GLY A 28 -10.15 8.10 -1.94
CA GLY A 28 -9.27 6.98 -1.61
C GLY A 28 -8.98 6.84 -0.13
N VAL A 29 -8.64 5.62 0.28
CA VAL A 29 -8.22 5.31 1.65
C VAL A 29 -6.84 4.68 1.67
N ALA A 30 -6.07 4.99 2.70
CA ALA A 30 -4.76 4.40 2.94
C ALA A 30 -4.75 3.58 4.23
N GLY A 31 -4.09 2.44 4.21
CA GLY A 31 -4.01 1.52 5.33
C GLY A 31 -2.85 0.53 5.25
N HIS A 32 -2.48 0.03 6.43
CA HIS A 32 -1.48 -1.02 6.61
C HIS A 32 -2.11 -2.37 6.96
N ARG A 33 -3.40 -2.38 7.27
CA ARG A 33 -4.15 -3.56 7.69
C ARG A 33 -5.24 -3.93 6.68
N PRO A 34 -5.31 -5.20 6.22
CA PRO A 34 -6.34 -5.67 5.29
C PRO A 34 -7.79 -5.38 5.74
N GLU A 35 -8.05 -5.38 7.05
CA GLU A 35 -9.37 -5.07 7.62
C GLU A 35 -9.89 -3.68 7.20
N VAL A 36 -8.99 -2.69 7.05
CA VAL A 36 -9.37 -1.35 6.60
C VAL A 36 -10.07 -1.43 5.25
N PHE A 37 -9.49 -2.18 4.32
CA PHE A 37 -9.99 -2.24 2.95
C PHE A 37 -11.22 -3.14 2.85
N ARG A 38 -11.32 -4.21 3.65
CA ARG A 38 -12.56 -5.00 3.74
C ARG A 38 -13.73 -4.13 4.16
N TRP A 39 -13.54 -3.33 5.21
CA TRP A 39 -14.59 -2.40 5.63
C TRP A 39 -14.88 -1.34 4.56
N ALA A 40 -13.85 -0.76 3.93
CA ALA A 40 -14.03 0.31 2.96
C ALA A 40 -14.77 -0.14 1.68
N GLU A 41 -14.61 -1.39 1.24
CA GLU A 41 -15.35 -1.96 0.10
C GLU A 41 -16.87 -1.94 0.34
N ASP A 42 -17.29 -2.15 1.60
CA ASP A 42 -18.72 -2.18 1.97
C ASP A 42 -19.31 -0.80 2.24
N HIS A 43 -18.48 0.20 2.57
CA HIS A 43 -18.97 1.48 3.13
C HIS A 43 -18.58 2.73 2.34
N CYS A 44 -17.51 2.70 1.54
CA CYS A 44 -16.88 3.93 1.06
C CYS A 44 -16.99 4.17 -0.45
N HIS A 45 -17.22 3.13 -1.26
CA HIS A 45 -17.20 3.20 -2.73
C HIS A 45 -15.95 3.95 -3.25
N LEU A 46 -14.79 3.31 -3.10
CA LEU A 46 -13.49 3.92 -3.37
C LEU A 46 -13.22 4.08 -4.88
N ASP A 47 -12.57 5.19 -5.25
CA ASP A 47 -11.99 5.39 -6.57
C ASP A 47 -10.57 4.80 -6.65
N PHE A 48 -9.86 4.72 -5.52
CA PHE A 48 -8.57 4.03 -5.38
C PHE A 48 -8.28 3.64 -3.93
N ALA A 49 -7.34 2.70 -3.72
CA ALA A 49 -6.86 2.32 -2.40
C ALA A 49 -5.33 2.40 -2.34
N MET A 50 -4.77 2.98 -1.28
CA MET A 50 -3.31 2.92 -1.03
C MET A 50 -3.02 1.83 -0.02
N CYS A 51 -2.35 0.76 -0.45
CA CYS A 51 -2.16 -0.45 0.33
C CYS A 51 -0.69 -0.66 0.70
N SER A 52 -0.36 -0.53 1.99
CA SER A 52 0.99 -0.81 2.48
C SER A 52 1.20 -2.31 2.51
N TYR A 53 2.29 -2.80 1.94
CA TYR A 53 2.65 -4.21 2.09
C TYR A 53 2.94 -4.61 3.54
N TYR A 54 3.31 -3.67 4.40
CA TYR A 54 3.71 -4.02 5.76
C TYR A 54 2.97 -3.19 6.79
N ASN A 55 2.84 -3.70 8.01
CA ASN A 55 2.35 -2.99 9.17
C ASN A 55 3.49 -2.73 10.18
N PRO A 56 4.42 -1.80 9.86
CA PRO A 56 5.67 -1.67 10.60
C PRO A 56 5.50 -1.25 12.05
N ILE A 57 4.44 -0.52 12.37
CA ILE A 57 4.16 -0.05 13.72
C ILE A 57 2.65 -0.22 13.97
N PRO A 58 2.26 -1.01 15.00
CA PRO A 58 0.86 -1.10 15.40
C PRO A 58 0.29 0.27 15.79
N ARG A 59 -0.73 0.74 15.05
CA ARG A 59 -1.35 2.08 15.24
C ARG A 59 -2.39 2.15 16.36
N HIS A 60 -2.30 1.26 17.34
CA HIS A 60 -3.22 1.21 18.48
C HIS A 60 -3.11 2.45 19.38
N ASP A 61 -1.89 2.85 19.73
CA ASP A 61 -1.65 3.99 20.63
C ASP A 61 -1.72 5.37 19.96
N GLY A 62 -1.77 5.42 18.62
CA GLY A 62 -1.75 6.68 17.88
C GLY A 62 -1.61 6.49 16.36
N PRO A 63 -2.10 7.45 15.55
CA PRO A 63 -1.98 7.42 14.10
C PRO A 63 -0.57 7.76 13.59
N GLU A 64 0.27 8.41 14.39
CA GLU A 64 1.58 8.92 14.01
C GLU A 64 2.68 7.85 14.01
N HIS A 65 3.71 8.07 13.18
CA HIS A 65 4.93 7.28 13.28
C HIS A 65 5.74 7.81 14.46
N ARG A 66 6.12 6.93 15.39
CA ARG A 66 6.95 7.27 16.54
C ARG A 66 8.39 6.85 16.27
N SER A 67 9.27 7.84 16.13
CA SER A 67 10.71 7.60 15.95
C SER A 67 11.27 6.83 17.15
N GLY A 68 12.15 5.86 16.89
CA GLY A 68 12.74 5.01 17.93
C GLY A 68 11.90 3.76 18.29
N CYS A 69 10.73 3.55 17.70
CA CYS A 69 10.02 2.27 17.81
C CYS A 69 10.68 1.20 16.92
N ASN A 70 10.74 -0.04 17.41
CA ASN A 70 11.16 -1.18 16.59
C ASN A 70 10.11 -1.47 15.52
N GLU A 71 10.43 -1.13 14.27
CA GLU A 71 9.59 -1.45 13.12
C GLU A 71 9.74 -2.93 12.72
N ALA A 72 8.61 -3.59 12.44
CA ALA A 72 8.58 -4.97 11.97
C ALA A 72 8.02 -5.07 10.53
N TYR A 73 8.80 -5.60 9.59
CA TYR A 73 8.37 -5.77 8.19
C TYR A 73 8.18 -7.25 7.90
N LEU A 74 7.06 -7.79 8.38
CA LEU A 74 6.79 -9.23 8.35
C LEU A 74 6.30 -9.66 6.95
N PRO A 75 6.84 -10.75 6.35
CA PRO A 75 6.32 -11.29 5.10
C PRO A 75 4.83 -11.63 5.15
N GLU A 76 4.32 -12.03 6.31
CA GLU A 76 2.91 -12.34 6.54
C GLU A 76 2.00 -11.12 6.32
N ASP A 77 2.45 -9.91 6.69
CA ASP A 77 1.72 -8.68 6.41
C ASP A 77 1.60 -8.47 4.90
N ARG A 78 2.70 -8.67 4.18
CA ARG A 78 2.78 -8.50 2.73
C ARG A 78 1.86 -9.46 2.02
N ASP A 79 1.95 -10.73 2.39
CA ASP A 79 1.19 -11.80 1.77
C ASP A 79 -0.32 -11.63 2.05
N SER A 80 -0.68 -11.23 3.27
CA SER A 80 -2.06 -10.89 3.64
C SER A 80 -2.59 -9.67 2.89
N MET A 81 -1.75 -8.63 2.71
CA MET A 81 -2.15 -7.43 1.97
C MET A 81 -2.38 -7.73 0.49
N VAL A 82 -1.51 -8.47 -0.19
CA VAL A 82 -1.74 -8.79 -1.62
C VAL A 82 -2.93 -9.71 -1.83
N ALA A 83 -3.21 -10.61 -0.87
CA ALA A 83 -4.44 -11.38 -0.87
C ALA A 83 -5.67 -10.47 -0.78
N GLN A 84 -5.64 -9.42 0.04
CA GLN A 84 -6.71 -8.43 0.09
C GLN A 84 -6.80 -7.59 -1.18
N ILE A 85 -5.67 -7.11 -1.73
CA ILE A 85 -5.63 -6.32 -2.96
C ILE A 85 -6.28 -7.07 -4.12
N SER A 86 -6.03 -8.38 -4.24
CA SER A 86 -6.62 -9.21 -5.31
C SER A 86 -8.16 -9.18 -5.35
N ARG A 87 -8.81 -8.79 -4.24
CA ARG A 87 -10.27 -8.77 -4.08
C ARG A 87 -10.86 -7.36 -4.16
N LEU A 88 -10.04 -6.30 -4.21
CA LEU A 88 -10.53 -4.93 -4.26
C LEU A 88 -11.21 -4.63 -5.60
N ARG A 89 -12.32 -3.89 -5.57
CA ARG A 89 -12.95 -3.40 -6.81
C ARG A 89 -12.20 -2.20 -7.37
N ALA A 90 -11.75 -1.31 -6.50
CA ALA A 90 -10.97 -0.14 -6.88
C ALA A 90 -9.52 -0.52 -7.27
N PRO A 91 -8.85 0.27 -8.13
CA PRO A 91 -7.40 0.14 -8.34
C PRO A 91 -6.63 0.36 -7.04
N ALA A 92 -5.54 -0.40 -6.87
CA ALA A 92 -4.67 -0.34 -5.71
C ALA A 92 -3.34 0.33 -6.05
N ILE A 93 -2.85 1.14 -5.13
CA ILE A 93 -1.51 1.71 -5.12
C ILE A 93 -0.71 0.94 -4.07
N HIS A 94 0.16 0.05 -4.55
CA HIS A 94 1.04 -0.78 -3.72
C HIS A 94 2.16 0.10 -3.19
N TYR A 95 2.31 0.24 -1.87
CA TYR A 95 3.40 1.03 -1.29
C TYR A 95 4.12 0.31 -0.15
N LYS A 96 5.29 0.84 0.23
CA LYS A 96 6.27 0.17 1.10
C LYS A 96 6.74 -1.20 0.59
N VAL A 97 6.69 -1.44 -0.72
CA VAL A 97 7.02 -2.75 -1.31
C VAL A 97 8.43 -3.26 -0.98
N MET A 98 9.37 -2.36 -0.66
CA MET A 98 10.75 -2.67 -0.26
C MET A 98 11.02 -2.65 1.26
N ALA A 99 9.98 -2.67 2.12
CA ALA A 99 10.16 -2.72 3.58
C ALA A 99 11.06 -1.60 4.15
N ALA A 100 10.87 -0.37 3.64
CA ALA A 100 11.74 0.78 3.92
C ALA A 100 13.24 0.52 3.63
N GLY A 101 13.52 -0.14 2.50
CA GLY A 101 14.87 -0.40 2.01
C GLY A 101 15.54 -1.65 2.60
N ARG A 102 14.83 -2.43 3.42
CA ARG A 102 15.35 -3.67 4.02
C ARG A 102 15.36 -4.86 3.07
N ASN A 103 14.51 -4.84 2.05
CA ASN A 103 14.45 -5.89 1.06
C ASN A 103 15.24 -5.49 -0.19
N ASP A 104 15.85 -6.48 -0.83
CA ASP A 104 16.47 -6.28 -2.15
C ASP A 104 15.43 -5.79 -3.18
N PRO A 105 15.72 -4.71 -3.93
CA PRO A 105 14.79 -4.17 -4.91
C PRO A 105 14.35 -5.18 -5.99
N ARG A 106 15.25 -6.06 -6.46
CA ARG A 106 14.91 -7.06 -7.49
C ARG A 106 13.86 -8.03 -6.97
N ASP A 107 14.05 -8.55 -5.76
CA ASP A 107 13.11 -9.49 -5.15
C ASP A 107 11.77 -8.82 -4.82
N ALA A 108 11.82 -7.58 -4.31
CA ALA A 108 10.63 -6.78 -4.03
C ALA A 108 9.81 -6.51 -5.31
N PHE A 109 10.46 -6.09 -6.41
CA PHE A 109 9.78 -5.87 -7.68
C PHE A 109 9.30 -7.16 -8.32
N ALA A 110 10.03 -8.27 -8.21
CA ALA A 110 9.57 -9.57 -8.67
C ALA A 110 8.28 -10.00 -7.94
N PHE A 111 8.18 -9.73 -6.63
CA PHE A 111 6.95 -9.95 -5.88
C PHE A 111 5.81 -9.03 -6.33
N VAL A 112 6.09 -7.72 -6.51
CA VAL A 112 5.10 -6.78 -7.06
C VAL A 112 4.60 -7.26 -8.41
N GLY A 113 5.47 -7.65 -9.33
CA GLY A 113 5.10 -8.09 -10.68
C GLY A 113 4.16 -9.29 -10.71
N ARG A 114 4.20 -10.17 -9.70
CA ARG A 114 3.25 -11.31 -9.59
C ARG A 114 1.86 -10.93 -9.08
N HIS A 115 1.73 -9.79 -8.40
CA HIS A 115 0.51 -9.40 -7.69
C HIS A 115 -0.09 -8.06 -8.18
N LEU A 116 0.62 -7.32 -9.03
CA LEU A 116 0.14 -6.08 -9.62
C LEU A 116 -0.94 -6.38 -10.66
N ARG A 117 -2.15 -5.83 -10.47
CA ARG A 117 -3.25 -5.98 -11.45
C ARG A 117 -3.11 -4.93 -12.56
N PRO A 118 -3.78 -5.12 -13.71
CA PRO A 118 -3.64 -4.21 -14.86
C PRO A 118 -3.96 -2.73 -14.58
N ASN A 119 -4.83 -2.45 -13.61
CA ASN A 119 -5.24 -1.10 -13.22
C ASN A 119 -4.55 -0.60 -11.94
N ASP A 120 -3.61 -1.37 -11.38
CA ASP A 120 -2.89 -0.98 -10.17
C ASP A 120 -1.64 -0.15 -10.49
N ALA A 121 -1.10 0.49 -9.46
CA ALA A 121 0.17 1.20 -9.50
C ALA A 121 1.06 0.80 -8.33
N VAL A 122 2.36 1.05 -8.45
CA VAL A 122 3.33 0.89 -7.35
C VAL A 122 3.97 2.23 -7.00
N CYS A 123 3.92 2.60 -5.73
CA CYS A 123 4.51 3.81 -5.18
C CYS A 123 5.86 3.49 -4.53
N VAL A 124 6.92 4.05 -5.10
CA VAL A 124 8.31 3.79 -4.71
C VAL A 124 9.00 5.10 -4.32
N GLY A 125 9.50 5.16 -3.09
CA GLY A 125 10.37 6.25 -2.66
C GLY A 125 11.73 6.19 -3.35
N VAL A 126 12.25 7.35 -3.77
CA VAL A 126 13.54 7.48 -4.46
C VAL A 126 14.41 8.47 -3.69
N PHE A 127 15.65 8.10 -3.42
CA PHE A 127 16.64 8.95 -2.75
C PHE A 127 17.95 8.99 -3.53
N THR A 128 18.08 9.98 -4.42
CA THR A 128 19.16 10.05 -5.40
C THR A 128 20.49 10.56 -4.84
N ARG A 129 20.55 11.05 -3.59
CA ARG A 129 21.82 11.51 -2.99
C ARG A 129 22.82 10.37 -2.89
N ASP A 130 22.38 9.21 -2.40
CA ASP A 130 23.26 8.07 -2.14
C ASP A 130 23.33 7.13 -3.35
N VAL A 131 22.29 7.10 -4.18
CA VAL A 131 22.23 6.32 -5.43
C VAL A 131 21.68 7.21 -6.57
N PRO A 132 22.52 7.93 -7.31
CA PRO A 132 22.10 8.93 -8.29
C PRO A 132 21.14 8.43 -9.37
N ASP A 133 21.27 7.18 -9.80
CA ASP A 133 20.48 6.53 -10.85
C ASP A 133 19.35 5.64 -10.30
N MET A 134 18.99 5.76 -9.01
CA MET A 134 17.98 4.92 -8.34
C MET A 134 16.65 4.86 -9.10
N LEU A 135 16.17 5.99 -9.64
CA LEU A 135 14.92 6.03 -10.40
C LEU A 135 15.00 5.11 -11.63
N ALA A 136 16.05 5.27 -12.44
CA ALA A 136 16.26 4.47 -13.65
C ALA A 136 16.40 2.98 -13.32
N ARG A 137 17.16 2.65 -12.25
CA ARG A 137 17.31 1.27 -11.78
C ARG A 137 15.98 0.66 -11.34
N ASN A 138 15.19 1.38 -10.56
CA ASN A 138 13.88 0.90 -10.09
C ASN A 138 12.91 0.67 -11.24
N VAL A 139 12.86 1.58 -12.23
CA VAL A 139 12.05 1.40 -13.44
C VAL A 139 12.48 0.18 -14.24
N ALA A 140 13.79 -0.02 -14.42
CA ALA A 140 14.31 -1.19 -15.15
C ALA A 140 13.94 -2.51 -14.46
N LEU A 141 14.07 -2.58 -13.12
CA LEU A 141 13.70 -3.77 -12.35
C LEU A 141 12.19 -4.06 -12.38
N LEU A 142 11.36 -3.01 -12.26
CA LEU A 142 9.91 -3.16 -12.38
C LEU A 142 9.52 -3.68 -13.77
N ASN A 143 10.06 -3.10 -14.85
CA ASN A 143 9.78 -3.56 -16.21
C ASN A 143 10.19 -5.02 -16.43
N GLN A 144 11.36 -5.44 -15.90
CA GLN A 144 11.79 -6.84 -15.93
C GLN A 144 10.79 -7.75 -15.21
N ALA A 145 10.33 -7.35 -14.01
CA ALA A 145 9.37 -8.13 -13.24
C ALA A 145 8.03 -8.29 -13.99
N LEU A 146 7.53 -7.22 -14.60
CA LEU A 146 6.26 -7.25 -15.34
C LEU A 146 6.35 -8.09 -16.62
N ALA A 147 7.45 -8.00 -17.37
CA ALA A 147 7.66 -8.81 -18.57
C ALA A 147 7.66 -10.32 -18.27
N ASN A 148 8.23 -10.72 -17.12
CA ASN A 148 8.30 -12.13 -16.71
C ASN A 148 6.94 -12.71 -16.29
N THR A 149 6.01 -11.90 -15.78
CA THR A 149 4.67 -12.36 -15.39
C THR A 149 3.78 -12.66 -16.59
N HIS A 150 3.96 -11.94 -17.71
CA HIS A 150 3.16 -12.12 -18.93
C HIS A 150 3.70 -13.20 -19.89
N ALA A 151 4.82 -13.84 -19.54
CA ALA A 151 5.47 -14.85 -20.37
C ALA A 151 5.06 -16.31 -20.03
N CYS A 152 4.09 -16.52 -19.13
CA CYS A 152 3.53 -17.82 -18.76
C CYS A 152 2.08 -17.95 -19.19
#